data_AF-A0A9N9AII2-F1
#
_entry.id   AF-A0A9N9AII2-F1
#
_cell.length_a   1.000
_cell.length_b   1.000
_cell.length_c   1.000
_cell.angle_alpha   90.00
_cell.angle_beta   90.00
_cell.angle_gamma   90.00
#
_symmetry.space_group_name_H-M   'P 1'
#
loop_
_entity.id
_entity.type
_entity.pdbx_description
1 polymer ?
#
loop_
_entity_poly.entity_id
_entity_poly.type
_entity_poly.pdbx_seq_one_letter_code
_entity_poly.pdbx_strand_id
1 'polypeptide(L)'
;MQGKYDSRISVPGRRFSYIVAHSEITFDLYGKKLKPTKGEKMEFADVAKELEKELDLYHYFEKTIIDLCTQMRNINKLMTTLKTRPSHGLRDS
;
A
#
# COMPACT_ATOMS: atom_id res chain seq x y z
N MET A 1 10.34 -22.73 -21.72
CA MET A 1 10.61 -22.09 -20.41
C MET A 1 9.68 -22.59 -19.28
N GLN A 2 8.64 -23.38 -19.57
CA GLN A 2 7.61 -23.81 -18.60
C GLN A 2 8.17 -24.51 -17.33
N GLY A 3 9.19 -25.37 -17.46
CA GLY A 3 9.63 -26.22 -16.35
C GLY A 3 10.49 -25.57 -15.25
N LYS A 4 10.98 -24.33 -15.39
CA LYS A 4 11.89 -23.71 -14.40
C LYS A 4 11.17 -23.32 -13.10
N TYR A 5 9.85 -23.10 -13.17
CA TYR A 5 9.06 -22.53 -12.07
C TYR A 5 8.04 -23.52 -11.49
N ASP A 6 7.82 -24.68 -12.11
CA ASP A 6 6.89 -25.71 -11.60
C ASP A 6 7.29 -26.22 -10.21
N SER A 7 8.60 -26.26 -9.92
CA SER A 7 9.13 -26.60 -8.59
C SER A 7 8.89 -25.53 -7.52
N ARG A 8 8.49 -24.30 -7.92
CA ARG A 8 8.17 -23.20 -7.00
C ARG A 8 6.71 -23.20 -6.57
N ILE A 9 5.86 -24.00 -7.23
CA ILE A 9 4.47 -24.19 -6.82
C ILE A 9 4.48 -24.86 -5.44
N SER A 10 3.95 -24.14 -4.46
CA SER A 10 3.93 -24.60 -3.08
C SER A 10 3.00 -25.81 -2.96
N VAL A 11 3.41 -26.82 -2.21
CA VAL A 11 2.52 -27.92 -1.83
C VAL A 11 1.28 -27.33 -1.14
N PRO A 12 0.06 -27.78 -1.48
CA PRO A 12 -1.15 -27.32 -0.82
C PRO A 12 -1.01 -27.36 0.71
N GLY A 13 -1.40 -26.27 1.38
CA GLY A 13 -1.30 -26.11 2.84
C GLY A 13 0.02 -25.51 3.34
N ARG A 14 1.04 -25.34 2.50
CA ARG A 14 2.24 -24.58 2.87
C ARG A 14 2.04 -23.08 2.66
N ARG A 15 2.64 -22.29 3.55
CA ARG A 15 2.77 -20.83 3.35
C ARG A 15 3.89 -20.56 2.36
N PHE A 16 3.75 -19.51 1.58
CA PHE A 16 4.77 -19.00 0.69
C PHE A 16 4.86 -17.48 0.77
N SER A 17 6.03 -16.95 0.43
CA SER A 17 6.28 -15.52 0.37
C SER A 17 5.96 -14.98 -1.02
N TYR A 18 5.28 -13.84 -1.08
CA TYR A 18 4.90 -13.19 -2.32
C TYR A 18 5.02 -11.67 -2.19
N ILE A 19 5.07 -10.98 -3.33
CA ILE A 19 4.88 -9.54 -3.43
C ILE A 19 3.61 -9.24 -4.24
N VAL A 20 3.11 -8.01 -4.11
CA VAL A 20 2.08 -7.49 -5.02
C VAL A 20 2.77 -6.56 -6.01
N ALA A 21 2.81 -6.98 -7.28
CA ALA A 21 3.40 -6.19 -8.35
C ALA A 21 2.38 -5.20 -8.91
N HIS A 22 2.88 -4.10 -9.49
CA HIS A 22 2.07 -3.22 -10.30
C HIS A 22 1.54 -4.03 -11.49
N SER A 23 0.24 -3.88 -11.79
CA SER A 23 -0.33 -4.52 -12.95
C SER A 23 -0.55 -3.49 -14.03
N GLU A 24 -0.26 -3.89 -15.26
CA GLU A 24 -0.71 -3.13 -16.41
C GLU A 24 -2.23 -3.02 -16.41
N ILE A 25 -2.72 -1.89 -16.91
CA ILE A 25 -4.14 -1.66 -17.08
C ILE A 25 -4.56 -2.45 -18.32
N THR A 26 -5.38 -3.49 -18.09
CA THR A 26 -5.97 -4.28 -19.17
C THR A 26 -7.44 -3.89 -19.36
N PHE A 27 -7.95 -4.12 -20.56
CA PHE A 27 -9.35 -3.86 -20.94
C PHE A 27 -9.97 -5.14 -21.49
N ASP A 28 -11.28 -5.32 -21.28
CA ASP A 28 -12.02 -6.40 -21.94
C ASP A 28 -12.32 -6.08 -23.41
N LEU A 29 -12.93 -7.03 -24.13
CA LEU A 29 -13.30 -6.88 -25.54
C LEU A 29 -14.30 -5.75 -25.81
N TYR A 30 -14.97 -5.25 -24.77
CA TYR A 30 -15.92 -4.15 -24.83
C TYR A 30 -15.31 -2.82 -24.35
N GLY A 31 -14.01 -2.78 -24.09
CA GLY A 31 -13.29 -1.60 -23.64
C GLY A 31 -13.47 -1.28 -22.15
N LYS A 32 -14.02 -2.19 -21.34
CA LYS A 32 -14.15 -1.99 -19.90
C LYS A 32 -12.82 -2.25 -19.22
N LYS A 33 -12.36 -1.29 -18.40
CA LYS A 33 -11.15 -1.43 -17.60
C LYS A 33 -11.27 -2.63 -16.65
N LEU A 34 -10.34 -3.56 -16.77
CA LEU A 34 -10.25 -4.71 -15.89
C LEU A 34 -9.67 -4.30 -14.54
N LYS A 35 -10.35 -4.83 -13.51
CA LYS A 35 -10.07 -4.86 -12.08
C LYS A 35 -9.16 -5.99 -11.61
N PRO A 36 -7.85 -6.07 -11.91
CA PRO A 36 -7.07 -7.22 -11.48
C PRO A 36 -7.13 -7.35 -9.96
N THR A 37 -7.51 -8.54 -9.53
CA THR A 37 -7.60 -8.95 -8.14
C THR A 37 -6.21 -8.99 -7.52
N LYS A 38 -6.14 -9.00 -6.19
CA LYS A 38 -4.85 -9.16 -5.49
C LYS A 38 -4.11 -10.42 -5.93
N GLY A 39 -4.84 -11.54 -6.10
CA GLY A 39 -4.28 -12.83 -6.54
C GLY A 39 -3.59 -12.74 -7.91
N GLU A 40 -4.22 -12.06 -8.85
CA GLU A 40 -3.66 -11.86 -10.20
C GLU A 40 -2.44 -10.94 -10.23
N LYS A 41 -2.25 -10.13 -9.18
CA LYS A 41 -1.09 -9.24 -9.00
C LYS A 41 0.03 -9.86 -8.16
N MET A 42 -0.19 -11.05 -7.58
CA MET A 42 0.79 -11.70 -6.71
C MET A 42 1.88 -12.37 -7.53
N GLU A 43 3.12 -12.22 -7.10
CA GLU A 43 4.26 -12.90 -7.70
C GLU A 43 5.24 -13.37 -6.63
N PHE A 44 5.97 -14.44 -6.89
CA PHE A 44 7.07 -14.85 -6.02
C PHE A 44 8.17 -13.78 -6.04
N ALA A 45 8.73 -13.45 -4.87
CA ALA A 45 9.65 -12.33 -4.72
C ALA A 45 10.93 -12.48 -5.57
N ASP A 46 11.43 -13.70 -5.71
CA ASP A 46 12.58 -14.04 -6.55
C ASP A 46 12.27 -13.92 -8.04
N VAL A 47 11.09 -14.39 -8.48
CA VAL A 47 10.59 -14.23 -9.85
C VAL A 47 10.41 -12.75 -10.20
N ALA A 48 9.78 -11.99 -9.31
CA ALA A 48 9.59 -10.56 -9.49
C ALA A 48 10.92 -9.81 -9.62
N LYS A 49 11.92 -10.19 -8.82
CA LYS A 49 13.27 -9.62 -8.92
C LYS A 49 13.97 -10.00 -10.22
N GLU A 50 13.86 -11.26 -10.66
CA GLU A 50 14.44 -11.75 -11.93
C GLU A 50 13.80 -11.06 -13.15
N LEU A 51 12.51 -10.76 -13.08
CA LEU A 51 11.74 -10.10 -14.15
C LEU A 51 11.64 -8.57 -13.98
N GLU A 52 12.36 -7.99 -13.02
CA GLU A 52 12.35 -6.55 -12.71
C GLU A 52 10.93 -5.95 -12.59
N LYS A 53 9.99 -6.72 -12.02
CA LYS A 53 8.62 -6.26 -11.85
C LYS A 53 8.53 -5.10 -10.88
N GLU A 54 7.82 -4.05 -11.27
CA GLU A 54 7.54 -2.91 -10.41
C GLU A 54 6.62 -3.33 -9.25
N LEU A 55 6.90 -2.82 -8.05
CA LEU A 55 6.06 -3.05 -6.87
C LEU A 55 4.82 -2.16 -6.92
N ASP A 56 3.66 -2.66 -6.50
CA ASP A 56 2.48 -1.81 -6.30
C ASP A 56 2.64 -1.01 -4.99
N LEU A 57 3.40 0.09 -5.04
CA LEU A 57 3.69 0.91 -3.86
C LEU A 57 2.40 1.44 -3.22
N TYR A 58 1.39 1.78 -4.03
CA TYR A 58 0.09 2.17 -3.51
C TYR A 58 -0.52 1.06 -2.64
N HIS A 59 -0.48 -0.20 -3.08
CA HIS A 59 -0.97 -1.32 -2.27
C HIS A 59 -0.32 -1.38 -0.87
N TYR A 60 0.98 -1.10 -0.76
CA TYR A 60 1.71 -1.18 0.50
C TYR A 60 1.58 0.08 1.37
N PHE A 61 1.41 1.24 0.73
CA PHE A 61 1.50 2.52 1.42
C PHE A 61 0.18 3.27 1.54
N GLU A 62 -0.87 2.92 0.79
CA GLU A 62 -2.12 3.69 0.76
C GLU A 62 -2.70 3.92 2.17
N LYS A 63 -2.89 2.85 2.95
CA LYS A 63 -3.38 2.99 4.33
C LYS A 63 -2.39 3.73 5.22
N THR A 64 -1.11 3.33 5.19
CA THR A 64 -0.06 3.90 6.03
C THR A 64 0.11 5.40 5.81
N ILE A 65 0.07 5.86 4.55
CA ILE A 65 0.21 7.27 4.19
C ILE A 65 -1.04 8.06 4.61
N ILE A 66 -2.24 7.53 4.36
CA ILE A 66 -3.50 8.20 4.74
C ILE A 66 -3.58 8.36 6.26
N ASP A 67 -3.25 7.30 7.01
CA ASP A 67 -3.29 7.30 8.46
C ASP A 67 -2.25 8.28 9.03
N LEU A 68 -1.01 8.26 8.52
CA LEU A 68 0.05 9.18 8.93
C LEU A 68 -0.31 10.65 8.63
N CYS A 69 -0.84 10.93 7.44
CA CYS A 69 -1.28 12.28 7.07
C CYS A 69 -2.40 12.77 7.98
N THR A 70 -3.33 11.89 8.36
CA THR A 70 -4.43 12.20 9.27
C THR A 70 -3.92 12.52 10.68
N GLN A 71 -3.00 11.71 11.20
CA GLN A 71 -2.36 11.94 12.49
C GLN A 71 -1.61 13.28 12.52
N MET A 72 -0.83 13.59 11.49
CA MET A 72 -0.08 14.84 11.40
C MET A 72 -1.00 16.06 11.35
N ARG A 73 -2.12 15.99 10.61
CA ARG A 73 -3.13 17.05 10.57
C ARG A 73 -3.76 17.30 11.94
N ASN A 74 -4.05 16.25 12.69
CA ASN A 74 -4.61 16.35 14.04
C ASN A 74 -3.62 17.00 15.03
N ILE A 75 -2.34 16.62 14.97
CA ILE A 75 -1.27 17.22 15.79
C ILE A 75 -1.15 18.72 15.48
N ASN A 76 -1.13 19.09 14.20
CA ASN A 76 -1.05 20.50 13.80
C ASN A 76 -2.24 21.31 14.33
N LYS A 77 -3.46 20.75 14.27
CA LYS A 77 -4.66 21.39 14.82
C LYS A 77 -4.59 21.56 16.34
N LEU A 78 -4.04 20.58 17.06
CA LEU A 78 -3.82 20.69 18.51
C LEU A 78 -2.81 21.79 18.84
N MET A 79 -1.69 21.83 18.12
CA MET A 79 -0.62 22.82 18.30
C MET A 79 -1.10 24.25 18.01
N THR A 80 -1.90 24.45 16.96
CA THR A 80 -2.48 25.77 16.67
C THR A 80 -3.47 26.18 17.75
N THR A 81 -4.33 25.27 18.21
CA THR A 81 -5.30 25.53 19.28
C THR A 81 -4.60 25.87 20.60
N LEU A 82 -3.48 25.22 20.92
CA LEU A 82 -2.69 25.53 22.12
C LEU A 82 -1.96 26.88 22.00
N LYS A 83 -1.48 27.26 20.81
CA LYS A 83 -0.86 28.57 20.56
C LYS A 83 -1.84 29.74 20.59
N THR A 84 -3.10 29.51 20.24
CA THR A 84 -4.13 30.58 20.19
C THR A 84 -4.99 30.67 21.46
N ARG A 85 -4.78 29.78 22.45
CA ARG A 85 -5.41 29.94 23.77
C ARG A 85 -4.85 31.22 24.42
N PRO A 86 -5.69 32.21 24.75
CA PRO A 86 -5.23 33.37 25.49
C PRO A 86 -4.75 32.91 26.86
N SER A 87 -3.58 33.38 27.29
CA SER A 87 -3.19 33.30 28.69
C SER A 87 -4.20 34.16 29.47
N HIS A 88 -5.24 33.53 30.02
CA HIS A 88 -6.04 34.14 31.07
C HIS A 88 -5.12 34.28 32.29
N GLY A 89 -4.31 35.34 32.27
CA GLY A 89 -3.66 35.87 33.46
C GLY A 89 -4.75 36.24 34.44
N LEU A 90 -4.59 35.77 35.67
CA LEU A 90 -5.37 36.22 36.82
C LEU A 90 -5.41 37.75 36.79
N ARG A 91 -6.60 38.31 36.90
CA ARG A 91 -6.74 39.74 37.23
C ARG A 91 -6.31 39.87 38.68
N ASP A 92 -5.15 40.47 38.89
CA ASP A 92 -4.77 40.99 40.20
C ASP A 92 -5.87 41.97 40.66
N SER A 93 -6.40 41.68 41.85
CA SER A 93 -7.43 42.46 42.55
C SER A 93 -6.82 43.59 43.35
#